data_AF-A0A957K657-F1
#
_entry.id   AF-A0A957K657-F1
#
_cell.length_a   1.000
_cell.length_b   1.000
_cell.length_c   1.000
_cell.angle_alpha   90.00
_cell.angle_beta   90.00
_cell.angle_gamma   90.00
#
_symmetry.space_group_name_H-M   'P 1'
#
loop_
_entity.id
_entity.type
_entity.pdbx_description
1 polymer ?
#
loop_
_entity_poly.entity_id
_entity_poly.type
_entity_poly.pdbx_seq_one_letter_code
_entity_poly.pdbx_strand_id
1 'polypeptide(L)'
;PEFHRERWLETVKKLQAQNFSRIHPTHFGAHDNVAERLSAFALLIDDMTEFIGDCLRAGYERDEIVARLYDWVQERLTRGGADEAIRQLHEVANPFAMAVDGISRYWHKYGGLA
;
A
#
# COMPACT_ATOMS: atom_id res chain seq x y z
N PRO A 1 10.64 -10.91 -3.44
CA PRO A 1 9.92 -11.19 -2.16
C PRO A 1 8.42 -11.34 -2.44
N GLU A 2 7.75 -12.32 -1.84
CA GLU A 2 6.29 -12.49 -1.97
C GLU A 2 5.57 -11.63 -0.91
N PHE A 3 4.46 -10.97 -1.30
CA PHE A 3 3.66 -10.16 -0.39
C PHE A 3 2.91 -11.06 0.60
N HIS A 4 2.84 -10.63 1.87
CA HIS A 4 2.11 -11.33 2.93
C HIS A 4 1.66 -10.31 3.98
N ARG A 5 0.37 -9.95 3.95
CA ARG A 5 -0.21 -8.87 4.76
C ARG A 5 0.16 -8.97 6.24
N GLU A 6 -0.05 -10.12 6.85
CA GLU A 6 0.14 -10.35 8.29
C GLU A 6 1.61 -10.11 8.70
N ARG A 7 2.57 -10.60 7.90
CA ARG A 7 4.00 -10.38 8.17
C ARG A 7 4.41 -8.92 8.04
N TRP A 8 3.81 -8.20 7.09
CA TRP A 8 4.00 -6.76 6.95
C TRP A 8 3.44 -6.01 8.17
N LEU A 9 2.21 -6.31 8.58
CA LEU A 9 1.61 -5.72 9.78
C LEU A 9 2.39 -6.04 11.07
N GLU A 10 2.89 -7.27 11.22
CA GLU A 10 3.79 -7.63 12.33
C GLU A 10 5.08 -6.83 12.31
N THR A 11 5.63 -6.56 11.13
CA THR A 11 6.82 -5.72 10.98
C THR A 11 6.52 -4.28 11.41
N VAL A 12 5.38 -3.72 11.00
CA VAL A 12 4.96 -2.38 11.44
C VAL A 12 4.79 -2.32 12.96
N LYS A 13 4.16 -3.34 13.56
CA LYS A 13 4.04 -3.44 15.03
C LYS A 13 5.40 -3.45 15.73
N LYS A 14 6.37 -4.19 15.20
CA LYS A 14 7.74 -4.22 15.73
C LYS A 14 8.41 -2.84 15.64
N LEU A 15 8.22 -2.12 14.54
CA LEU A 15 8.74 -0.76 14.36
C LEU A 15 8.08 0.24 15.31
N GLN A 16 6.75 0.17 15.48
CA GLN A 16 6.01 1.01 16.43
C GLN A 16 6.51 0.81 17.87
N ALA A 17 6.80 -0.43 18.27
CA ALA A 17 7.32 -0.74 19.60
C ALA A 17 8.70 -0.13 19.90
N GLN A 18 9.45 0.31 18.89
CA GLN A 18 10.76 0.96 19.08
C GLN A 18 10.65 2.45 19.45
N ASN A 19 9.47 3.07 19.29
CA ASN A 19 9.22 4.48 19.65
C ASN A 19 10.24 5.46 19.03
N PHE A 20 10.58 5.31 17.75
CA PHE A 20 11.51 6.21 17.07
C PHE A 20 10.98 7.65 17.04
N SER A 21 11.87 8.61 17.27
CA SER A 21 11.60 10.04 17.03
C SER A 21 11.83 10.45 15.58
N ARG A 22 12.58 9.67 14.80
CA ARG A 22 12.88 9.93 13.39
C ARG A 22 13.16 8.64 12.61
N ILE A 23 12.68 8.57 11.36
CA ILE A 23 13.04 7.50 10.41
C ILE A 23 13.51 8.07 9.07
N HIS A 24 14.38 7.32 8.38
CA HIS A 24 14.91 7.65 7.06
C HIS A 24 14.66 6.49 6.10
N PRO A 25 13.49 6.45 5.42
CA PRO A 25 13.25 5.49 4.35
C PRO A 25 14.15 5.77 3.15
N THR A 26 14.28 4.78 2.26
CA THR A 26 15.09 4.91 1.03
C THR A 26 14.56 5.98 0.07
N HIS A 27 13.27 6.34 0.19
CA HIS A 27 12.60 7.38 -0.58
C HIS A 27 11.93 8.37 0.40
N PHE A 28 11.55 9.57 -0.08
CA PHE A 28 10.75 10.57 0.66
C PHE A 28 11.43 11.29 1.85
N GLY A 29 12.70 11.03 2.11
CA GLY A 29 13.50 11.79 3.08
C GLY A 29 13.21 11.45 4.55
N ALA A 30 13.66 12.31 5.47
CA ALA A 30 13.50 12.08 6.90
C ALA A 30 12.05 12.37 7.36
N HIS A 31 11.56 11.61 8.33
CA HIS A 31 10.25 11.81 8.94
C HIS A 31 10.32 11.83 10.46
N ASP A 32 9.74 12.85 11.08
CA ASP A 32 9.71 13.05 12.54
C ASP A 32 8.42 12.51 13.19
N ASN A 33 7.30 12.50 12.46
CA ASN A 33 6.01 11.98 12.95
C ASN A 33 5.91 10.46 12.82
N VAL A 34 6.90 9.72 13.34
CA VAL A 34 7.07 8.29 13.04
C VAL A 34 5.84 7.46 13.44
N ALA A 35 5.32 7.65 14.65
CA ALA A 35 4.21 6.85 15.16
C ALA A 35 2.94 7.01 14.31
N GLU A 36 2.57 8.25 13.97
CA GLU A 36 1.44 8.56 13.10
C GLU A 36 1.61 7.93 11.71
N ARG A 37 2.81 8.06 11.13
CA ARG A 37 3.08 7.54 9.78
C ARG A 37 3.08 6.01 9.74
N LEU A 38 3.62 5.34 10.75
CA LEU A 38 3.55 3.87 10.83
C LEU A 38 2.11 3.39 11.00
N SER A 39 1.29 4.09 11.78
CA SER A 39 -0.14 3.79 11.90
C SER A 39 -0.89 3.98 10.57
N ALA A 40 -0.63 5.09 9.87
CA ALA A 40 -1.20 5.33 8.54
C ALA A 40 -0.74 4.29 7.51
N PHE A 41 0.50 3.82 7.60
CA PHE A 41 1.04 2.78 6.73
C PHE A 41 0.40 1.42 6.99
N ALA A 42 0.16 1.04 8.25
CA ALA A 42 -0.57 -0.18 8.59
C ALA A 42 -1.99 -0.17 8.00
N LEU A 43 -2.69 0.96 8.12
CA LEU A 43 -4.03 1.13 7.51
C LEU A 43 -3.96 1.02 5.99
N LEU A 44 -2.95 1.63 5.35
CA LEU A 44 -2.79 1.57 3.89
C LEU A 44 -2.54 0.14 3.39
N ILE A 45 -1.75 -0.67 4.13
CA ILE A 45 -1.54 -2.09 3.80
C ILE A 45 -2.89 -2.82 3.75
N ASP A 46 -3.74 -2.61 4.76
CA ASP A 46 -5.05 -3.24 4.83
C ASP A 46 -6.00 -2.73 3.75
N ASP A 47 -6.16 -1.40 3.64
CA ASP A 47 -7.03 -0.75 2.66
C ASP A 47 -6.72 -1.23 1.22
N MET A 48 -5.44 -1.23 0.84
CA MET A 48 -5.02 -1.63 -0.51
C MET A 48 -5.20 -3.14 -0.74
N THR A 49 -4.92 -3.95 0.29
CA THR A 49 -5.10 -5.40 0.19
C THR A 49 -6.56 -5.75 -0.02
N GLU A 50 -7.47 -5.17 0.78
CA GLU A 50 -8.91 -5.39 0.65
C GLU A 50 -9.47 -4.82 -0.65
N PHE A 51 -9.03 -3.63 -1.08
CA PHE A 51 -9.45 -3.04 -2.36
C PHE A 51 -9.20 -3.97 -3.56
N ILE A 52 -8.01 -4.56 -3.64
CA ILE A 52 -7.68 -5.52 -4.71
C ILE A 52 -8.49 -6.81 -4.52
N GLY A 53 -8.68 -7.28 -3.28
CA GLY A 53 -9.51 -8.44 -2.98
C GLY A 53 -10.97 -8.27 -3.42
N ASP A 54 -11.55 -7.10 -3.16
CA ASP A 54 -12.88 -6.70 -3.65
C ASP A 54 -12.95 -6.72 -5.18
N CYS A 55 -11.92 -6.20 -5.85
CA CYS A 55 -11.88 -6.20 -7.30
C CYS A 55 -11.83 -7.62 -7.90
N LEU A 56 -11.03 -8.51 -7.30
CA LEU A 56 -10.95 -9.91 -7.71
C LEU A 56 -12.28 -10.63 -7.48
N ARG A 57 -12.93 -10.42 -6.32
CA ARG A 57 -14.26 -10.97 -6.02
C ARG A 57 -15.34 -10.47 -6.98
N ALA A 58 -15.20 -9.24 -7.49
CA ALA A 58 -16.06 -8.68 -8.50
C ALA A 58 -15.76 -9.19 -9.92
N GLY A 59 -14.70 -9.97 -10.12
CA GLY A 59 -14.33 -10.55 -11.41
C GLY A 59 -13.67 -9.57 -12.38
N TYR A 60 -13.06 -8.47 -11.89
CA TYR A 60 -12.29 -7.57 -12.75
C TYR A 60 -11.00 -8.24 -13.23
N GLU A 61 -10.64 -7.96 -14.47
CA GLU A 61 -9.40 -8.44 -15.07
C GLU A 61 -8.20 -7.63 -14.56
N ARG A 62 -7.02 -8.25 -14.57
CA ARG A 62 -5.78 -7.69 -14.00
C ARG A 62 -5.55 -6.21 -14.37
N ASP A 63 -5.61 -5.86 -15.64
CA ASP A 63 -5.30 -4.51 -16.10
C ASP A 63 -6.39 -3.50 -15.70
N GLU A 64 -7.64 -3.93 -15.54
CA GLU A 64 -8.72 -3.12 -14.98
C GLU A 64 -8.46 -2.84 -13.49
N ILE A 65 -7.99 -3.83 -12.73
CA ILE A 65 -7.61 -3.64 -11.32
C ILE A 65 -6.45 -2.64 -11.21
N VAL A 66 -5.47 -2.70 -12.10
CA VAL A 66 -4.35 -1.74 -12.12
C VAL A 66 -4.86 -0.31 -12.34
N ALA A 67 -5.73 -0.08 -13.33
CA ALA A 67 -6.31 1.23 -13.58
C ALA A 67 -7.13 1.74 -12.39
N ARG A 68 -7.97 0.89 -11.80
CA ARG A 68 -8.77 1.22 -10.61
C ARG A 68 -7.90 1.55 -9.39
N LEU A 69 -6.81 0.81 -9.18
CA LEU A 69 -5.87 1.06 -8.10
C LEU A 69 -5.17 2.40 -8.29
N TYR A 70 -4.78 2.73 -9.51
CA TYR A 70 -4.21 4.03 -9.84
C TYR A 70 -5.16 5.15 -9.45
N ASP A 71 -6.41 5.11 -9.91
CA ASP A 71 -7.42 6.14 -9.60
C ASP A 71 -7.65 6.27 -8.09
N TRP A 72 -7.78 5.14 -7.40
CA TRP A 72 -7.95 5.10 -5.94
C TRP A 72 -6.77 5.76 -5.20
N VAL A 73 -5.53 5.50 -5.63
CA VAL A 73 -4.33 6.14 -5.04
C VAL A 73 -4.29 7.62 -5.34
N GLN A 74 -4.63 8.05 -6.55
CA GLN A 74 -4.64 9.47 -6.92
C GLN A 74 -5.67 10.26 -6.11
N GLU A 75 -6.87 9.69 -5.90
CA GLU A 75 -7.88 10.28 -5.02
C GLU A 75 -7.38 10.40 -3.59
N ARG A 76 -6.74 9.34 -3.07
CA ARG A 76 -6.18 9.34 -1.71
C ARG A 76 -5.12 10.44 -1.54
N LEU A 77 -4.19 10.56 -2.49
CA LEU A 77 -3.15 11.60 -2.48
C LEU A 77 -3.77 13.00 -2.52
N THR A 78 -4.78 13.22 -3.37
CA THR A 78 -5.49 14.50 -3.47
C THR A 78 -6.17 14.88 -2.16
N ARG A 79 -6.89 13.95 -1.53
CA ARG A 79 -7.54 14.17 -0.23
C ARG A 79 -6.53 14.41 0.90
N GLY A 80 -5.34 13.83 0.79
CA GLY A 80 -4.21 14.07 1.69
C GLY A 80 -3.48 15.40 1.47
N GLY A 81 -3.91 16.22 0.50
CA GLY A 81 -3.29 17.50 0.17
C GLY A 81 -1.94 17.39 -0.54
N ALA A 82 -1.65 16.26 -1.19
CA ALA A 82 -0.43 16.10 -1.97
C ALA A 82 -0.47 17.00 -3.21
N ASP A 83 0.64 17.70 -3.46
CA ASP A 83 0.82 18.46 -4.69
C ASP A 83 1.20 17.56 -5.87
N GLU A 84 1.29 18.17 -7.05
CA GLU A 84 1.59 17.46 -8.29
C GLU A 84 2.98 16.81 -8.28
N ALA A 85 3.97 17.45 -7.64
CA ALA A 85 5.33 16.90 -7.55
C ALA A 85 5.36 15.62 -6.70
N ILE A 86 4.63 15.60 -5.58
CA ILE A 86 4.47 14.40 -4.75
C ILE A 86 3.70 13.31 -5.50
N ARG A 87 2.62 13.66 -6.22
CA ARG A 87 1.87 12.69 -7.03
C ARG A 87 2.74 12.03 -8.09
N GLN A 88 3.53 12.80 -8.83
CA GLN A 88 4.47 12.27 -9.84
C GLN A 88 5.55 11.38 -9.21
N LEU A 89 6.09 11.77 -8.04
CA LEU A 89 7.05 10.94 -7.33
C LEU A 89 6.45 9.60 -6.92
N HIS A 90 5.17 9.58 -6.51
CA HIS A 90 4.45 8.36 -6.19
C HIS A 90 4.24 7.46 -7.41
N GLU A 91 3.97 8.02 -8.59
CA GLU A 91 3.83 7.25 -9.83
C GLU A 91 5.14 6.57 -10.25
N VAL A 92 6.27 7.28 -10.12
CA VAL A 92 7.58 6.73 -10.45
C VAL A 92 8.04 5.68 -9.44
N ALA A 93 7.73 5.89 -8.15
CA ALA A 93 8.20 5.03 -7.08
C ALA A 93 7.36 3.75 -6.89
N ASN A 94 6.09 3.74 -7.31
CA ASN A 94 5.17 2.64 -7.01
C ASN A 94 4.74 1.89 -8.28
N PRO A 95 5.30 0.70 -8.55
CA PRO A 95 4.83 -0.13 -9.66
C PRO A 95 3.47 -0.77 -9.34
N PHE A 96 2.37 -0.09 -9.70
CA PHE A 96 0.99 -0.55 -9.44
C PHE A 96 0.72 -1.97 -9.94
N ALA A 97 1.21 -2.30 -11.14
CA ALA A 97 1.10 -3.65 -11.71
C ALA A 97 1.71 -4.72 -10.79
N MET A 98 2.88 -4.45 -10.20
CA MET A 98 3.51 -5.38 -9.26
C MET A 98 2.73 -5.51 -7.96
N ALA A 99 2.11 -4.42 -7.48
CA ALA A 99 1.27 -4.45 -6.29
C ALA A 99 0.03 -5.33 -6.53
N VAL A 100 -0.67 -5.13 -7.65
CA VAL A 100 -1.80 -5.97 -8.08
C VAL A 100 -1.37 -7.44 -8.16
N ASP A 101 -0.30 -7.74 -8.89
CA ASP A 101 0.18 -9.11 -9.04
C ASP A 101 0.52 -9.79 -7.69
N GLY A 102 1.18 -9.05 -6.79
CA GLY A 102 1.57 -9.55 -5.48
C GLY A 102 0.37 -9.82 -4.58
N ILE A 103 -0.57 -8.90 -4.52
CA ILE A 103 -1.75 -8.98 -3.65
C ILE A 103 -2.77 -9.99 -4.20
N SER A 104 -2.92 -10.09 -5.53
CA SER A 104 -3.77 -11.13 -6.14
C SER A 104 -3.27 -12.52 -5.81
N ARG A 105 -1.95 -12.78 -5.87
CA ARG A 105 -1.39 -14.06 -5.42
C ARG A 105 -1.65 -14.33 -3.94
N TYR A 106 -1.56 -13.30 -3.09
CA TYR A 106 -1.92 -13.43 -1.67
C TYR A 106 -3.38 -13.87 -1.50
N TRP A 107 -4.32 -13.25 -2.21
CA TRP A 107 -5.75 -13.62 -2.11
C TRP A 107 -6.06 -15.02 -2.65
N HIS A 108 -5.45 -15.43 -3.76
CA HIS A 108 -5.58 -16.80 -4.26
C HIS A 108 -5.05 -17.84 -3.27
N LYS A 109 -3.97 -17.52 -2.56
CA LYS A 109 -3.31 -18.45 -1.64
C LYS A 109 -3.96 -18.51 -0.26
N TYR A 110 -4.37 -17.38 0.28
CA TYR A 110 -4.80 -17.26 1.68
C TYR A 110 -6.26 -16.83 1.85
N GLY A 111 -6.86 -16.22 0.84
CA GLY A 111 -8.20 -15.66 0.90
C GLY A 111 -9.29 -16.53 0.28
N GLY A 112 -8.95 -17.72 -0.22
CA GLY A 112 -9.92 -18.68 -0.76
C GLY A 112 -10.51 -18.29 -2.10
N LEU A 113 -9.87 -17.37 -2.85
CA LEU A 113 -10.24 -17.12 -4.24
C LEU A 113 -9.69 -18.25 -5.11
N ALA A 114 -10.60 -19.05 -5.67
CA ALA A 114 -10.29 -20.13 -6.60
C ALA A 114 -9.73 -19.60 -7.92
#